data_AF-A0A1J4LV37-F1
#
_entry.id   AF-A0A1J4LV37-F1
#
_cell.length_a   1.000
_cell.length_b   1.000
_cell.length_c   1.000
_cell.angle_alpha   90.00
_cell.angle_beta   90.00
_cell.angle_gamma   90.00
#
_symmetry.space_group_name_H-M   'P 1'
#
loop_
_entity.id
_entity.type
_entity.pdbx_description
1 polymer ?
#
loop_
_entity_poly.entity_id
_entity_poly.type
_entity_poly.pdbx_seq_one_letter_code
_entity_poly.pdbx_strand_id
1 'polypeptide(L)'
;MSSDLEHGERDLVAELESPATGQVGIPVDAICVGCGRTRVKRADLEEIGQSPQTNPTTLEAVELTSFKHVCHPCGSATWWNPVAVLTGLLESERGGEA
;
A
#
# COMPACT_ATOMS: atom_id res chain seq x y z
N MET A 1 11.12 0.55 -21.78
CA MET A 1 9.80 1.22 -21.85
C MET A 1 8.77 0.11 -21.91
N SER A 2 7.74 0.17 -21.04
CA SER A 2 6.74 -0.88 -20.70
C SER A 2 7.24 -1.79 -19.57
N SER A 3 6.61 -1.89 -18.39
CA SER A 3 5.17 -1.90 -18.07
C SER A 3 4.85 -1.28 -16.69
N ASP A 4 4.27 -0.08 -16.65
CA ASP A 4 3.65 0.50 -15.42
C ASP A 4 2.44 1.37 -15.77
N LEU A 5 1.80 1.08 -16.90
CA LEU A 5 0.67 1.84 -17.40
C LEU A 5 -0.57 0.97 -17.37
N GLU A 6 -1.17 0.78 -16.19
CA GLU A 6 -2.64 0.67 -15.96
C GLU A 6 -3.05 1.11 -14.52
N HIS A 7 -2.31 2.04 -13.88
CA HIS A 7 -2.78 2.82 -12.71
C HIS A 7 -3.31 4.20 -13.14
N GLY A 8 -4.06 4.25 -14.25
CA GLY A 8 -4.45 5.46 -14.97
C GLY A 8 -4.77 6.66 -14.06
N GLU A 9 -3.96 7.72 -14.20
CA GLU A 9 -4.14 9.07 -13.62
C GLU A 9 -3.89 9.24 -12.11
N ARG A 10 -3.58 8.19 -11.33
CA ARG A 10 -3.30 8.34 -9.89
C ARG A 10 -1.81 8.59 -9.63
N ASP A 11 -1.50 9.72 -9.02
CA ASP A 11 -0.16 10.02 -8.50
C ASP A 11 0.08 9.24 -7.20
N LEU A 12 0.65 8.04 -7.33
CA LEU A 12 0.93 7.15 -6.21
C LEU A 12 1.96 7.72 -5.23
N VAL A 13 2.88 8.57 -5.72
CA VAL A 13 3.87 9.25 -4.88
C VAL A 13 3.17 10.27 -4.00
N ALA A 14 2.34 11.14 -4.58
CA ALA A 14 1.56 12.11 -3.82
C ALA A 14 0.56 11.44 -2.86
N GLU A 15 -0.01 10.29 -3.25
CA GLU A 15 -0.82 9.49 -2.32
C GLU A 15 0.02 8.96 -1.17
N LEU A 16 1.23 8.45 -1.42
CA LEU A 16 2.13 7.96 -0.38
C LEU A 16 2.50 9.04 0.65
N GLU A 17 2.73 10.27 0.19
CA GLU A 17 3.02 11.42 1.05
C GLU A 17 1.80 11.93 1.83
N SER A 18 0.60 11.48 1.47
CA SER A 18 -0.61 11.87 2.17
C SER A 18 -0.64 11.31 3.59
N PRO A 19 -1.03 12.10 4.62
CA PRO A 19 -1.22 11.58 5.97
C PRO A 19 -2.31 10.48 6.04
N ALA A 20 -3.21 10.43 5.05
CA ALA A 20 -4.24 9.40 4.95
C ALA A 20 -3.69 7.99 4.68
N THR A 21 -2.43 7.88 4.28
CA THR A 21 -1.77 6.64 3.91
C THR A 21 -1.26 5.86 5.12
N GLY A 22 -1.03 6.53 6.25
CA GLY A 22 -0.37 5.94 7.41
C GLY A 22 1.14 6.18 7.38
N GLN A 23 1.79 6.00 8.54
CA GLN A 23 3.20 6.37 8.75
C GLN A 23 4.16 5.19 8.81
N VAL A 24 3.66 3.99 9.15
CA VAL A 24 4.49 2.82 9.47
C VAL A 24 4.12 1.67 8.56
N GLY A 25 5.13 0.92 8.13
CA GLY A 25 4.96 -0.25 7.27
C GLY A 25 5.25 0.02 5.80
N ILE A 26 4.86 -0.95 4.98
CA ILE A 26 5.18 -0.98 3.55
C ILE A 26 4.05 -0.37 2.73
N PRO A 27 4.35 0.41 1.68
CA PRO A 27 3.34 0.95 0.79
C PRO A 27 2.74 -0.17 -0.06
N VAL A 28 1.43 -0.30 0.04
CA VAL A 28 0.59 -1.19 -0.75
C VAL A 28 -0.50 -0.37 -1.41
N ASP A 29 -0.86 -0.69 -2.65
CA ASP A 29 -2.14 -0.23 -3.18
C ASP A 29 -3.21 -1.19 -2.66
N ALA A 30 -4.24 -0.63 -2.03
CA ALA A 30 -5.26 -1.43 -1.38
C ALA A 30 -6.65 -0.91 -1.72
N ILE A 31 -7.60 -1.83 -1.86
CA ILE A 31 -9.01 -1.53 -2.13
C ILE A 31 -9.83 -1.59 -0.84
N CYS A 32 -10.58 -0.53 -0.55
CA CYS A 32 -11.51 -0.49 0.56
C CYS A 32 -12.68 -1.46 0.31
N VAL A 33 -12.91 -2.40 1.23
CA VAL A 33 -14.03 -3.36 1.14
C VAL A 33 -15.40 -2.66 1.25
N GLY A 34 -15.45 -1.50 1.92
CA GLY A 34 -16.70 -0.76 2.15
C GLY A 34 -17.16 0.08 0.95
N CYS A 35 -16.26 0.76 0.25
CA CYS A 35 -16.60 1.67 -0.84
C CYS A 35 -15.93 1.35 -2.18
N GLY A 36 -15.10 0.31 -2.26
CA GLY A 36 -14.41 -0.10 -3.47
C GLY A 36 -13.31 0.86 -3.94
N ARG A 37 -12.98 1.90 -3.16
CA ARG A 37 -11.95 2.86 -3.55
C ARG A 37 -10.56 2.29 -3.29
N THR A 38 -9.72 2.36 -4.31
CA THR A 38 -8.30 2.01 -4.21
C THR A 38 -7.48 3.23 -3.80
N ARG A 39 -6.59 3.07 -2.82
CA ARG A 39 -5.65 4.09 -2.33
C ARG A 39 -4.37 3.43 -1.87
N VAL A 40 -3.27 4.17 -1.97
CA VAL A 40 -2.03 3.80 -1.29
C VAL A 40 -2.26 3.80 0.22
N LYS A 41 -1.77 2.76 0.88
CA LYS A 41 -1.76 2.58 2.34
C LYS A 41 -0.41 2.04 2.76
N ARG A 42 0.04 2.40 3.96
CA ARG A 42 1.08 1.66 4.64
C ARG A 42 0.46 0.63 5.56
N ALA A 43 1.01 -0.57 5.51
CA ALA A 43 0.60 -1.66 6.38
C ALA A 43 1.85 -2.34 6.96
N ASP A 44 1.80 -2.65 8.25
CA ASP A 44 2.85 -3.42 8.90
C ASP A 44 2.82 -4.87 8.42
N LEU A 45 4.00 -5.49 8.30
CA LEU A 45 4.12 -6.86 7.81
C LEU A 45 3.26 -7.84 8.62
N GLU A 46 3.24 -7.68 9.94
CA GLU A 46 2.43 -8.52 10.83
C GLU A 46 0.92 -8.34 10.60
N GLU A 47 0.47 -7.13 10.27
CA GLU A 47 -0.95 -6.84 10.02
C GLU A 47 -1.45 -7.48 8.72
N ILE A 48 -0.56 -7.64 7.74
CA ILE A 48 -0.84 -8.29 6.45
C ILE A 48 -0.44 -9.76 6.41
N GLY A 49 -0.22 -10.38 7.59
CA GLY A 49 -0.01 -11.82 7.73
C GLY A 49 1.40 -12.28 7.37
N GLN A 50 2.37 -11.37 7.35
CA GLN A 50 3.78 -11.63 7.03
C GLN A 50 4.66 -11.56 8.28
N SER A 51 5.81 -12.25 8.23
CA SER A 51 6.82 -12.16 9.28
C SER A 51 7.50 -10.78 9.25
N PRO A 52 7.85 -10.18 10.41
CA PRO A 52 8.66 -8.95 10.47
C PRO A 52 10.00 -9.05 9.75
N GLN A 53 10.51 -10.27 9.55
CA GLN A 53 11.79 -10.55 8.89
C GLN A 53 11.64 -10.75 7.37
N THR A 54 10.41 -10.80 6.85
CA THR A 54 10.18 -10.99 5.41
C THR A 54 10.70 -9.78 4.65
N ASN A 55 11.39 -10.01 3.54
CA ASN A 55 11.81 -8.92 2.66
C ASN A 55 10.58 -8.35 1.93
N PRO A 56 10.20 -7.08 2.15
CA PRO A 56 9.00 -6.54 1.55
C PRO A 56 9.07 -6.33 0.03
N THR A 57 10.28 -6.33 -0.56
CA THR A 57 10.43 -6.22 -2.02
C THR A 57 10.14 -7.52 -2.76
N THR A 58 9.98 -8.64 -2.04
CA THR A 58 9.66 -9.95 -2.63
C THR A 58 8.21 -10.36 -2.42
N LEU A 59 7.39 -9.50 -1.82
CA LEU A 59 6.00 -9.79 -1.50
C LEU A 59 5.09 -9.53 -2.68
N GLU A 60 4.16 -10.46 -2.93
CA GLU A 60 3.08 -10.31 -3.89
C GLU A 60 1.74 -10.09 -3.18
N ALA A 61 0.83 -9.35 -3.78
CA ALA A 61 -0.45 -9.02 -3.14
C ALA A 61 -1.30 -10.25 -2.76
N VAL A 62 -1.16 -11.35 -3.50
CA VAL A 62 -1.85 -12.63 -3.24
C VAL A 62 -1.42 -13.28 -1.92
N GLU A 63 -0.25 -12.92 -1.41
CA GLU A 63 0.31 -13.45 -0.15
C GLU A 63 -0.14 -12.63 1.07
N LEU A 64 -0.81 -11.49 0.85
CA LEU A 64 -1.15 -10.54 1.89
C LEU A 64 -2.60 -10.71 2.37
N THR A 65 -2.80 -10.59 3.68
CA THR A 65 -4.15 -10.56 4.26
C THR A 65 -4.73 -9.15 4.29
N SER A 66 -6.05 -9.06 4.36
CA SER A 66 -6.75 -7.81 4.62
C SER A 66 -6.28 -7.19 5.94
N PHE A 67 -6.14 -5.86 5.96
CA PHE A 67 -5.78 -5.10 7.15
C PHE A 67 -6.80 -3.99 7.40
N LYS A 68 -6.84 -3.46 8.62
CA LYS A 68 -7.81 -2.45 9.01
C LYS A 68 -7.20 -1.04 8.94
N HIS A 69 -7.80 -0.15 8.17
CA HIS A 69 -7.34 1.23 8.04
C HIS A 69 -8.50 2.21 7.86
N VAL A 70 -8.29 3.47 8.23
CA VAL A 70 -9.25 4.56 8.02
C VAL A 70 -9.52 4.77 6.53
N CYS A 71 -10.82 4.86 6.20
CA CYS A 71 -11.31 5.28 4.89
C CYS A 71 -12.11 6.58 5.05
N HIS A 72 -11.55 7.69 4.59
CA HIS A 72 -12.20 9.00 4.68
C HIS A 72 -13.57 9.05 3.98
N PRO A 73 -13.74 8.49 2.76
CA PRO A 73 -15.07 8.38 2.15
C PRO A 73 -16.11 7.60 2.99
N CYS A 74 -15.69 6.54 3.69
CA CYS A 74 -16.58 5.78 4.58
C CYS A 74 -16.76 6.43 5.96
N GLY A 75 -15.95 7.43 6.30
CA GLY A 75 -15.94 8.08 7.61
C GLY A 75 -15.55 7.17 8.78
N SER A 76 -14.96 5.99 8.52
CA SER A 76 -14.66 5.00 9.55
C SER A 76 -13.44 4.13 9.21
N ALA A 77 -12.94 3.40 10.21
CA ALA A 77 -11.96 2.35 10.00
C ALA A 77 -12.64 1.12 9.40
N THR A 78 -12.14 0.69 8.24
CA THR A 78 -12.70 -0.42 7.44
C THR A 78 -11.59 -1.38 7.04
N TRP A 79 -11.97 -2.52 6.48
CA TRP A 79 -11.04 -3.47 5.92
C TRP A 79 -10.58 -3.03 4.53
N TRP A 80 -9.30 -3.22 4.27
CA TRP A 80 -8.64 -2.95 3.01
C TRP A 80 -7.95 -4.22 2.53
N ASN A 81 -8.17 -4.57 1.27
CA ASN A 81 -7.51 -5.71 0.64
C ASN A 81 -6.33 -5.19 -0.17
N PRO A 82 -5.10 -5.62 0.11
CA PRO A 82 -3.95 -5.35 -0.75
C PRO A 82 -4.23 -5.87 -2.17
N VAL A 83 -3.93 -5.06 -3.18
CA VAL A 83 -4.02 -5.44 -4.59
C VAL A 83 -2.68 -5.36 -5.31
N ALA A 84 -1.73 -4.57 -4.78
CA ALA A 84 -0.35 -4.52 -5.23
C ALA A 84 0.58 -4.11 -4.08
N VAL A 85 1.80 -4.65 -4.07
CA VAL A 85 2.91 -4.13 -3.25
C VAL A 85 3.67 -3.12 -4.07
N LEU A 86 3.85 -1.89 -3.56
CA LEU A 86 4.49 -0.81 -4.31
C LEU A 86 6.00 -0.82 -4.09
N THR A 87 6.65 -1.90 -4.54
CA THR A 87 8.09 -2.16 -4.37
C THR A 87 8.96 -1.05 -4.97
N GLY A 88 8.59 -0.48 -6.12
CA GLY A 88 9.31 0.65 -6.70
C GLY A 88 9.29 1.91 -5.82
N LEU A 89 8.21 2.14 -5.03
CA LEU A 89 8.17 3.22 -4.05
C LEU A 89 9.07 2.89 -2.84
N LEU A 90 9.02 1.65 -2.33
CA LEU A 90 9.93 1.20 -1.26
C LEU A 90 11.40 1.38 -1.60
N GLU A 91 11.78 1.03 -2.83
CA GLU A 91 13.15 1.16 -3.32
C GLU A 91 13.55 2.63 -3.46
N SER A 92 12.63 3.50 -3.89
CA SER A 92 12.84 4.95 -3.98
C SER A 92 13.04 5.59 -2.60
N GLU A 93 12.32 5.13 -1.58
CA GLU A 93 12.51 5.57 -0.19
C GLU A 93 13.85 5.13 0.40
N ARG A 94 14.33 3.93 0.04
CA ARG A 94 15.64 3.39 0.50
C ARG A 94 16.83 3.91 -0.30
N GLY A 95 16.64 4.29 -1.55
CA GLY A 95 17.67 4.82 -2.45
C GLY A 95 17.91 6.33 -2.33
N GLY A 96 17.18 7.02 -1.45
CA GLY A 96 17.28 8.47 -1.20
C GLY A 96 18.45 8.91 -0.31
N GLU A 97 19.49 8.10 -0.17
CA GLU A 97 20.77 8.50 0.44
C GLU A 97 21.87 8.45 -0.64
N ALA A 98 22.20 9.62 -1.20
CA ALA A 98 23.47 9.89 -1.88
C ALA A 98 23.91 11.34 -1.63
#